data_AF-A0A2K8V7X7-F1
#
_entry.id   AF-A0A2K8V7X7-F1
#
_cell.length_a   1.000
_cell.length_b   1.000
_cell.length_c   1.000
_cell.angle_alpha   90.00
_cell.angle_beta   90.00
_cell.angle_gamma   90.00
#
_symmetry.space_group_name_H-M   'P 1'
#
loop_
_entity.id
_entity.type
_entity.pdbx_description
1 polymer ?
#
loop_
_entity_poly.entity_id
_entity_poly.type
_entity_poly.pdbx_seq_one_letter_code
_entity_poly.pdbx_strand_id
1 'polypeptide(L)'
;MHMKNNWCQTMTLQSLFKSLLISIITFCVTSYVSLMYSLLFSAGNLNMKPVVNIGFPFKYYHQFWLNKNDFPNNSWNLSNFFLNILLCWILTSFIYFYFNKPRQ
;
A
#
# COMPACT_ATOMS: atom_id res chain seq x y z
N MET A 1 -41.39 -20.90 -9.65
CA MET A 1 -40.65 -19.65 -9.33
C MET A 1 -39.65 -19.96 -8.22
N HIS A 2 -38.50 -20.51 -8.60
CA HIS A 2 -37.49 -20.99 -7.64
C HIS A 2 -36.58 -19.82 -7.29
N MET A 3 -36.88 -19.11 -6.20
CA MET A 3 -35.94 -18.14 -5.63
C MET A 3 -34.73 -18.92 -5.09
N LYS A 4 -33.63 -18.91 -5.86
CA LYS A 4 -32.32 -19.31 -5.36
C LYS A 4 -31.90 -18.29 -4.31
N ASN A 5 -32.12 -18.65 -3.05
CA ASN A 5 -31.53 -18.00 -1.90
C ASN A 5 -30.00 -18.18 -1.94
N ASN A 6 -29.31 -17.33 -2.71
CA ASN A 6 -27.85 -17.23 -2.73
C ASN A 6 -27.34 -16.40 -1.52
N TRP A 7 -27.91 -16.62 -0.35
CA TRP A 7 -27.63 -15.86 0.89
C TRP A 7 -26.32 -16.24 1.57
N CYS A 8 -25.47 -17.00 0.91
CA CYS A 8 -24.12 -17.25 1.34
C CYS A 8 -23.25 -17.18 0.09
N GLN A 9 -22.80 -15.99 -0.29
CA GLN A 9 -21.58 -15.89 -1.10
C GLN A 9 -20.46 -16.50 -0.25
N THR A 10 -20.32 -17.81 -0.33
CA THR A 10 -19.14 -18.50 0.19
C THR A 10 -17.95 -17.79 -0.42
N MET A 11 -17.01 -17.34 0.42
CA MET A 11 -15.73 -16.80 -0.05
C MET A 11 -15.06 -17.89 -0.88
N THR A 12 -15.27 -17.86 -2.19
CA THR A 12 -14.65 -18.82 -3.07
C THR A 12 -13.16 -18.53 -3.07
N LEU A 13 -12.33 -19.56 -3.12
CA LEU A 13 -10.88 -19.40 -3.18
C LEU A 13 -10.43 -18.44 -4.30
N GLN A 14 -11.22 -18.38 -5.38
CA GLN A 14 -11.03 -17.46 -6.49
C GLN A 14 -11.23 -15.98 -6.11
N SER A 15 -12.21 -15.64 -5.26
CA SER A 15 -12.42 -14.24 -4.82
C SER A 15 -11.31 -13.79 -3.86
N LEU A 16 -10.81 -14.70 -3.02
CA LEU A 16 -9.64 -14.46 -2.18
C LEU A 16 -8.38 -14.16 -2.99
N PHE A 17 -8.09 -14.96 -4.02
CA PHE A 17 -6.93 -14.73 -4.89
C PHE A 17 -7.03 -13.40 -5.64
N LYS A 18 -8.22 -13.05 -6.13
CA LYS A 18 -8.47 -11.74 -6.77
C LYS A 18 -8.22 -10.59 -5.80
N SER A 19 -8.73 -10.67 -4.56
CA SER A 19 -8.52 -9.62 -3.54
C SER A 19 -7.03 -9.46 -3.21
N LEU A 20 -6.29 -10.57 -3.10
CA LEU A 20 -4.85 -10.55 -2.85
C LEU A 20 -4.09 -9.88 -4.00
N LEU A 21 -4.39 -10.22 -5.25
CA LEU A 21 -3.76 -9.61 -6.42
C LEU A 21 -4.03 -8.10 -6.47
N ILE A 22 -5.27 -7.69 -6.24
CA ILE A 22 -5.64 -6.26 -6.15
C ILE A 22 -4.87 -5.58 -5.01
N SER A 23 -4.73 -6.22 -3.85
CA SER A 23 -3.99 -5.66 -2.71
C SER A 23 -2.51 -5.44 -3.01
N ILE A 24 -1.87 -6.34 -3.76
CA ILE A 24 -0.48 -6.18 -4.21
C ILE A 24 -0.37 -4.99 -5.15
N ILE A 25 -1.27 -4.87 -6.12
CA ILE A 25 -1.28 -3.71 -7.03
C ILE A 25 -1.47 -2.42 -6.25
N THR A 26 -2.44 -2.37 -5.32
CA THR A 26 -2.67 -1.20 -4.47
C THR A 26 -1.44 -0.85 -3.63
N PHE A 27 -0.76 -1.84 -3.05
CA PHE A 27 0.48 -1.63 -2.31
C PHE A 27 1.60 -1.06 -3.21
N CYS A 28 1.78 -1.58 -4.41
CA CYS A 28 2.78 -1.08 -5.37
C CYS A 28 2.49 0.36 -5.80
N VAL A 29 1.23 0.67 -6.13
CA VAL A 29 0.81 2.02 -6.55
C VAL A 29 0.99 3.02 -5.42
N THR A 30 0.52 2.69 -4.21
CA THR A 30 0.68 3.58 -3.04
C THR A 30 2.14 3.81 -2.67
N SER A 31 2.98 2.77 -2.77
CA SER A 31 4.43 2.89 -2.57
C SER A 31 5.09 3.78 -3.62
N TYR A 32 4.71 3.63 -4.90
CA TYR A 32 5.21 4.48 -5.97
C TYR A 32 4.80 5.95 -5.79
N VAL A 33 3.54 6.21 -5.44
CA VAL A 33 3.04 7.56 -5.15
C VAL A 33 3.79 8.17 -3.96
N SER A 34 4.00 7.39 -2.88
CA SER A 34 4.80 7.83 -1.73
C SER A 34 6.23 8.19 -2.11
N LEU A 35 6.87 7.38 -2.97
CA LEU A 35 8.21 7.65 -3.49
C LEU A 35 8.25 8.96 -4.28
N MET A 36 7.32 9.12 -5.23
CA MET A 36 7.24 10.32 -6.06
C MET A 36 6.97 11.58 -5.22
N TYR A 37 6.07 11.48 -4.23
CA TYR A 37 5.81 12.56 -3.31
C TYR A 37 7.07 12.96 -2.52
N SER A 38 7.82 12.00 -2.00
CA SER A 38 9.08 12.28 -1.27
C SER A 38 10.12 12.96 -2.17
N LEU A 39 10.27 12.49 -3.41
CA LEU A 39 11.21 13.06 -4.37
C LEU A 39 10.83 14.49 -4.74
N LEU A 40 9.57 14.71 -5.14
CA LEU A 40 9.06 16.02 -5.53
C LEU A 40 9.17 17.04 -4.40
N PHE A 41 8.87 16.64 -3.17
CA PHE A 41 9.01 17.50 -2.01
C PHE A 41 10.46 17.92 -1.77
N SER A 42 11.42 17.00 -1.95
CA SER A 42 12.84 17.30 -1.77
C SER A 42 13.46 18.07 -2.95
N ALA A 43 12.98 17.86 -4.18
CA ALA A 43 13.50 18.52 -5.38
C ALA A 43 13.23 20.04 -5.41
N GLY A 44 12.20 20.51 -4.72
CA GLY A 44 11.86 21.94 -4.65
C GLY A 44 12.77 22.78 -3.76
N ASN A 45 13.71 22.19 -3.03
CA ASN A 45 14.55 22.91 -2.06
C ASN A 45 16.04 22.77 -2.39
N LEU A 46 16.62 23.82 -2.98
CA LEU A 46 18.03 23.88 -3.40
C LEU A 46 19.04 23.73 -2.26
N ASN A 47 18.61 23.97 -1.00
CA ASN A 47 19.47 23.87 0.18
C ASN A 47 19.40 22.50 0.86
N MET A 48 18.56 21.58 0.38
CA MET A 48 18.37 20.26 0.96
C MET A 48 18.84 19.16 0.02
N LYS A 49 19.55 18.17 0.57
CA LYS A 49 19.87 16.94 -0.18
C LYS A 49 18.60 16.12 -0.40
N PRO A 50 18.45 15.41 -1.54
CA PRO A 50 17.23 14.68 -1.86
C PRO A 50 16.98 13.53 -0.87
N VAL A 51 15.80 13.49 -0.26
CA VAL A 51 15.42 12.48 0.74
C VAL A 51 14.36 11.56 0.12
N VAL A 52 14.58 10.25 0.23
CA VAL A 52 13.62 9.24 -0.26
C VAL A 52 13.02 8.51 0.93
N ASN A 53 11.71 8.70 1.12
CA ASN A 53 10.93 7.94 2.09
C ASN A 53 9.82 7.20 1.33
N ILE A 54 9.73 5.88 1.56
CA ILE A 54 8.70 5.05 0.93
C ILE A 54 7.84 4.42 2.02
N GLY A 55 6.53 4.54 1.82
CA GLY A 55 5.53 3.85 2.60
C GLY A 55 4.43 4.80 3.05
N PHE A 56 3.20 4.31 2.95
CA PHE A 56 1.99 4.98 3.41
C PHE A 56 1.01 3.91 3.91
N PRO A 57 0.37 4.08 5.08
CA PRO A 57 0.56 5.17 6.05
C PRO A 57 1.85 5.04 6.86
N PHE A 58 2.43 3.83 6.97
CA PHE A 58 3.67 3.60 7.71
C PHE A 58 4.87 3.64 6.77
N LYS A 59 5.89 4.42 7.09
CA LYS A 59 7.12 4.45 6.29
C LYS A 59 7.95 3.22 6.58
N TYR A 60 8.31 2.46 5.56
CA TYR A 60 9.09 1.22 5.70
C TYR A 60 10.49 1.34 5.09
N TYR A 61 10.71 2.33 4.24
CA TYR A 61 12.04 2.65 3.72
C TYR A 61 12.34 4.12 3.94
N HIS A 62 13.54 4.39 4.44
CA HIS A 62 14.05 5.71 4.67
C HIS A 62 15.45 5.83 4.10
N GLN A 63 15.67 6.88 3.31
CA GLN A 63 16.98 7.29 2.83
C GLN A 63 17.29 8.66 3.42
N PHE A 64 18.44 8.80 4.08
CA PHE A 64 18.83 10.00 4.78
C PHE A 64 20.32 10.33 4.58
N TRP A 65 20.69 11.57 4.90
CA TRP A 65 22.04 12.08 4.74
C TRP A 65 22.64 12.42 6.09
N LEU A 66 23.84 11.90 6.37
CA LEU A 66 24.65 12.37 7.49
C LEU A 66 25.50 13.57 7.05
N ASN A 67 25.84 14.44 7.99
CA ASN A 67 26.65 15.63 7.71
C ASN A 67 28.00 15.19 7.10
N LYS A 68 28.38 15.81 5.97
CA LYS A 68 29.61 15.50 5.19
C LYS A 68 29.67 14.12 4.49
N ASN A 69 28.58 13.35 4.42
CA ASN A 69 28.55 12.15 3.59
C ASN A 69 28.23 12.48 2.12
N ASP A 70 29.02 11.94 1.20
CA ASP A 70 28.79 12.03 -0.25
C ASP A 70 27.75 11.01 -0.74
N PHE A 71 27.53 9.94 0.02
CA PHE A 71 26.56 8.90 -0.29
C PHE A 71 25.41 8.87 0.72
N PRO A 72 24.16 8.62 0.25
CA PRO A 72 23.02 8.50 1.13
C PRO A 72 23.07 7.19 1.93
N ASN A 73 22.68 7.25 3.19
CA ASN A 73 22.42 6.06 4.00
C ASN A 73 20.96 5.63 3.86
N ASN A 74 20.69 4.35 4.09
CA ASN A 74 19.33 3.83 4.07
C ASN A 74 19.01 2.96 5.30
N SER A 75 17.73 2.85 5.60
CA SER A 75 17.20 2.01 6.66
C SER A 75 15.87 1.42 6.24
N TRP A 76 15.67 0.15 6.59
CA TRP A 76 14.45 -0.61 6.34
C TRP A 76 13.76 -0.93 7.66
N ASN A 77 12.45 -0.64 7.72
CA ASN A 77 11.58 -1.11 8.78
C ASN A 77 10.65 -2.19 8.20
N LEU A 78 11.08 -3.45 8.32
CA LEU A 78 10.33 -4.60 7.83
C LEU A 78 8.97 -4.76 8.52
N SER A 79 8.84 -4.36 9.79
CA SER A 79 7.55 -4.40 10.49
C SER A 79 6.52 -3.51 9.79
N ASN A 80 6.91 -2.28 9.45
CA ASN A 80 6.06 -1.35 8.71
C ASN A 80 5.74 -1.83 7.29
N PHE A 81 6.69 -2.52 6.64
CA PHE A 81 6.46 -3.12 5.33
C PHE A 81 5.32 -4.16 5.38
N PHE A 82 5.39 -5.11 6.31
CA PHE A 82 4.35 -6.12 6.47
C PHE A 82 3.02 -5.51 6.94
N LEU A 83 3.05 -4.52 7.82
CA LEU A 83 1.84 -3.81 8.26
C LEU A 83 1.12 -3.13 7.09
N ASN A 84 1.84 -2.47 6.19
CA ASN A 84 1.23 -1.84 5.02
C ASN A 84 0.62 -2.87 4.07
N ILE A 85 1.31 -3.99 3.81
CA ILE A 85 0.76 -5.08 2.98
C ILE A 85 -0.55 -5.61 3.60
N LEU A 86 -0.53 -5.88 4.90
CA LEU A 86 -1.71 -6.35 5.63
C LEU A 86 -2.85 -5.32 5.57
N LEU A 87 -2.54 -4.04 5.74
CA LEU A 87 -3.51 -2.96 5.70
C LEU A 87 -4.12 -2.79 4.31
N CYS A 88 -3.32 -2.86 3.25
CA CYS A 88 -3.82 -2.88 1.87
C CYS A 88 -4.78 -4.06 1.65
N TRP A 89 -4.42 -5.25 2.13
CA TRP A 89 -5.27 -6.43 2.00
C TRP A 89 -6.59 -6.34 2.76
N ILE A 90 -6.58 -5.82 3.99
CA ILE A 90 -7.80 -5.57 4.78
C ILE A 90 -8.70 -4.56 4.05
N LEU A 91 -8.13 -3.45 3.56
CA LEU A 91 -8.89 -2.42 2.86
C LEU A 91 -9.50 -2.93 1.55
N THR A 92 -8.72 -3.61 0.70
CA THR A 92 -9.24 -4.12 -0.57
C THR A 92 -10.29 -5.20 -0.35
N SER A 93 -10.11 -6.05 0.66
CA SER A 93 -11.11 -7.05 1.06
C SER A 93 -12.39 -6.38 1.54
N PHE A 94 -12.29 -5.39 2.43
CA PHE A 94 -13.45 -4.64 2.94
C PHE A 94 -14.22 -3.95 1.81
N ILE A 95 -13.50 -3.26 0.91
CA ILE A 95 -14.06 -2.61 -0.28
C ILE A 95 -14.79 -3.65 -1.16
N TYR A 96 -14.14 -4.78 -1.43
CA TYR A 96 -14.73 -5.85 -2.24
C TYR A 96 -16.04 -6.37 -1.64
N PHE A 97 -16.10 -6.62 -0.32
CA PHE A 97 -17.32 -7.06 0.34
C PHE A 97 -18.40 -5.98 0.39
N TYR A 98 -18.00 -4.73 0.61
CA TYR A 98 -18.93 -3.60 0.66
C TYR A 98 -19.65 -3.40 -0.68
N PHE A 99 -18.92 -3.45 -1.80
CA PHE A 99 -19.51 -3.26 -3.13
C PHE A 99 -20.26 -4.50 -3.66
N ASN A 100 -19.87 -5.71 -3.26
CA ASN A 100 -20.57 -6.93 -3.64
C ASN A 100 -21.75 -7.28 -2.72
N LYS A 101 -22.03 -6.45 -1.72
CA LYS A 101 -23.24 -6.58 -0.90
C LYS A 101 -24.47 -6.40 -1.80
N PRO A 102 -25.38 -7.39 -1.89
CA PRO A 102 -26.61 -7.21 -2.64
C PRO A 102 -27.41 -6.06 -2.03
N ARG A 103 -27.80 -5.08 -2.86
CA ARG A 103 -28.75 -4.03 -2.45
C ARG A 103 -30.07 -4.74 -2.17
N GLN A 104 -30.47 -4.76 -0.90
CA GLN A 104 -31.80 -5.17 -0.46
C GLN A 104 -32.83 -4.17 -0.96
#